data_AF-A0A3M1HDM3-F1
#
_entry.id   AF-A0A3M1HDM3-F1
#
_cell.length_a   1.000
_cell.length_b   1.000
_cell.length_c   1.000
_cell.angle_alpha   90.00
_cell.angle_beta   90.00
_cell.angle_gamma   90.00
#
_symmetry.space_group_name_H-M   'P 1'
#
loop_
_entity.id
_entity.type
_entity.pdbx_description
1 polymer ?
#
loop_
_entity_poly.entity_id
_entity_poly.type
_entity_poly.pdbx_seq_one_letter_code
_entity_poly.pdbx_strand_id
1 'polypeptide(L)'
;MIKGIIFDLGSTLLRFTGDYGEVAREGAEAMADWFLKKKHIRLDREALVEAFISERAAGRVLAYQTQMEVTAEQSLREALRKIGAPDTAEALLTPAIKIYFAP
;
A
#
# COMPACT_ATOMS: atom_id res chain seq x y z
N MET A 1 24.15 -8.59 -32.76
CA MET A 1 23.23 -9.58 -32.18
C MET A 1 22.91 -9.13 -30.75
N ILE A 2 21.65 -8.78 -30.45
CA ILE A 2 21.24 -8.29 -29.12
C ILE A 2 20.86 -9.51 -28.26
N LYS A 3 21.38 -9.61 -27.03
CA LYS A 3 21.18 -10.76 -26.12
C LYS A 3 20.03 -10.58 -25.11
N GLY A 4 19.42 -9.40 -25.07
CA GLY A 4 18.28 -9.08 -24.22
C GLY A 4 17.94 -7.60 -24.34
N ILE A 5 16.67 -7.27 -24.19
CA ILE A 5 16.15 -5.90 -24.16
C ILE A 5 15.58 -5.71 -22.76
N ILE A 6 16.08 -4.70 -22.03
CA ILE A 6 15.49 -4.26 -20.77
C ILE A 6 14.55 -3.11 -21.10
N PHE A 7 13.27 -3.28 -20.83
CA PHE A 7 12.31 -2.19 -20.89
C PHE A 7 12.31 -1.47 -19.54
N ASP A 8 12.68 -0.19 -19.54
CA ASP A 8 12.34 0.69 -18.43
C ASP A 8 10.83 0.99 -18.53
N LEU A 9 10.06 0.42 -17.60
CA LEU A 9 8.62 0.62 -17.52
C LEU A 9 8.26 1.81 -16.61
N GLY A 10 9.23 2.41 -15.92
CA GLY A 10 8.98 3.48 -14.95
C GLY A 10 8.51 4.79 -15.59
N SER A 11 8.96 5.07 -16.82
CA SER A 11 8.66 6.33 -17.52
C SER A 11 7.93 6.16 -18.86
N THR A 12 7.67 4.92 -19.30
CA THR A 12 7.38 4.67 -20.72
C THR A 12 5.98 4.11 -21.03
N LEU A 13 5.19 3.59 -20.07
CA LEU A 13 3.93 2.91 -20.45
C LEU A 13 2.64 3.24 -19.66
N LEU A 14 2.68 4.02 -18.59
CA LEU A 14 1.45 4.41 -17.86
C LEU A 14 1.45 5.91 -17.56
N ARG A 15 0.68 6.69 -18.34
CA ARG A 15 0.38 8.08 -18.02
C ARG A 15 -0.81 8.12 -17.06
N PHE A 16 -0.52 8.16 -15.76
CA PHE A 16 -1.53 8.50 -14.77
C PHE A 16 -1.89 9.99 -14.88
N THR A 17 -3.18 10.30 -14.91
CA THR A 17 -3.69 11.67 -14.93
C THR A 17 -4.57 11.85 -13.69
N GLY A 18 -4.01 12.44 -12.64
CA GLY A 18 -4.67 12.61 -11.34
C GLY A 18 -3.69 13.04 -10.26
N ASP A 19 -4.19 13.33 -9.06
CA ASP A 19 -3.36 13.55 -7.88
C ASP A 19 -3.06 12.21 -7.19
N TYR A 20 -1.79 11.84 -7.14
CA TYR A 20 -1.35 10.59 -6.53
C TYR A 20 -1.65 10.52 -5.02
N GLY A 21 -1.62 11.66 -4.33
CA GLY A 21 -1.95 11.77 -2.91
C GLY A 21 -3.44 11.53 -2.67
N GLU A 22 -4.31 12.13 -3.49
CA GLU A 22 -5.75 11.92 -3.40
C GLU A 22 -6.13 10.46 -3.67
N VAL A 23 -5.63 9.85 -4.74
CA VAL A 23 -5.92 8.44 -5.07
C VAL A 23 -5.36 7.48 -4.01
N ALA A 24 -4.16 7.75 -3.50
CA ALA A 24 -3.61 6.96 -2.41
C ALA A 24 -4.45 7.07 -1.13
N ARG A 25 -4.99 8.26 -0.83
CA ARG A 25 -5.87 8.45 0.32
C ARG A 25 -7.20 7.73 0.13
N GLU A 26 -7.84 7.86 -1.02
CA GLU A 26 -9.10 7.18 -1.34
C GLU A 26 -8.98 5.65 -1.21
N GLY A 27 -7.91 5.06 -1.78
CA GLY A 27 -7.63 3.63 -1.63
C GLY A 27 -7.38 3.23 -0.17
N ALA A 28 -6.63 4.02 0.59
CA ALA A 28 -6.33 3.73 1.99
C ALA A 28 -7.59 3.80 2.86
N GLU A 29 -8.45 4.76 2.61
CA GLU A 29 -9.76 4.92 3.24
C GLU A 29 -10.68 3.74 2.94
N ALA A 30 -10.80 3.34 1.68
CA ALA A 30 -11.60 2.18 1.28
C ALA A 30 -11.11 0.88 1.94
N MET A 31 -9.78 0.71 2.02
CA MET A 31 -9.15 -0.41 2.70
C MET A 31 -9.45 -0.41 4.21
N ALA A 32 -9.35 0.74 4.88
CA ALA A 32 -9.66 0.87 6.30
C ALA A 32 -11.14 0.58 6.59
N ASP A 33 -12.04 1.10 5.76
CA ASP A 33 -13.48 0.82 5.86
C ASP A 33 -13.81 -0.67 5.63
N TRP A 34 -13.05 -1.33 4.76
CA TRP A 34 -13.18 -2.77 4.55
C TRP A 34 -12.77 -3.59 5.77
N PHE A 35 -11.71 -3.19 6.48
CA PHE A 35 -11.30 -3.83 7.73
C PHE A 35 -12.36 -3.67 8.82
N LEU A 36 -12.94 -2.48 8.96
CA LEU A 36 -13.97 -2.20 9.97
C LEU A 36 -15.28 -2.97 9.75
N LYS A 37 -15.54 -3.45 8.52
CA LYS A 37 -16.68 -4.34 8.24
C LYS A 37 -16.46 -5.77 8.76
N LYS A 38 -15.24 -6.15 9.19
CA LYS A 38 -14.96 -7.48 9.75
C LYS A 38 -15.28 -7.51 11.23
N LYS A 39 -16.18 -8.41 11.64
CA LYS A 39 -16.67 -8.53 13.04
C LYS A 39 -15.58 -8.68 14.11
N HIS A 40 -14.41 -9.19 13.74
CA HIS A 40 -13.29 -9.48 14.66
C HIS A 40 -12.12 -8.50 14.53
N ILE A 41 -12.29 -7.38 13.81
CA ILE A 41 -11.26 -6.38 13.63
C ILE A 41 -11.71 -5.08 14.27
N ARG A 42 -10.94 -4.63 15.24
CA ARG A 42 -11.07 -3.30 15.85
C ARG A 42 -9.76 -2.58 15.62
N LEU A 43 -9.82 -1.49 14.87
CA LEU A 43 -8.69 -0.61 14.60
C LEU A 43 -9.19 0.82 14.48
N ASP A 44 -8.29 1.77 14.63
CA ASP A 44 -8.55 3.18 14.34
C ASP A 44 -8.40 3.40 12.83
N ARG A 45 -9.49 3.86 12.20
CA ARG A 45 -9.56 4.11 10.76
C ARG A 45 -8.48 5.11 10.32
N GLU A 46 -8.42 6.25 11.00
CA GLU A 46 -7.57 7.36 10.60
C GLU A 46 -6.11 7.02 10.87
N ALA A 47 -5.84 6.38 12.01
CA ALA A 47 -4.50 5.91 12.31
C ALA A 47 -3.98 4.92 11.26
N LEU A 48 -4.84 4.01 10.76
CA LEU A 48 -4.46 3.08 9.69
C LEU A 48 -4.19 3.80 8.36
N VAL A 49 -5.05 4.74 7.97
CA VAL A 49 -4.89 5.52 6.73
C VAL A 49 -3.55 6.27 6.74
N GLU A 50 -3.30 7.02 7.80
CA GLU A 50 -2.08 7.82 7.95
C GLU A 50 -0.82 6.94 8.04
N ALA A 51 -0.86 5.88 8.87
CA ALA A 51 0.27 4.97 8.98
C ALA A 51 0.58 4.29 7.65
N PHE A 52 -0.42 3.83 6.91
CA PHE A 52 -0.21 3.14 5.64
C PHE A 52 0.36 4.06 4.56
N ILE A 53 -0.17 5.27 4.42
CA ILE A 53 0.35 6.27 3.46
C ILE A 53 1.81 6.62 3.80
N SER A 54 2.11 6.80 5.09
CA SER A 54 3.46 7.06 5.58
C SER A 54 4.42 5.91 5.25
N GLU A 55 4.03 4.66 5.51
CA GLU A 55 4.84 3.48 5.17
C GLU A 55 5.06 3.33 3.67
N ARG A 56 4.04 3.62 2.85
CA ARG A 56 4.19 3.62 1.39
C ARG A 56 5.19 4.68 0.92
N ALA A 57 5.17 5.87 1.53
CA ALA A 57 6.13 6.93 1.21
C ALA A 57 7.56 6.54 1.63
N ALA A 58 7.74 6.03 2.85
CA ALA A 58 9.03 5.55 3.34
C ALA A 58 9.57 4.38 2.50
N GLY A 59 8.70 3.41 2.15
CA GLY A 59 9.03 2.28 1.29
C GLY A 59 9.49 2.71 -0.11
N ARG A 60 8.88 3.75 -0.70
CA ARG A 60 9.35 4.31 -1.97
C ARG A 60 10.76 4.91 -1.86
N VAL A 61 11.04 5.64 -0.79
CA VAL A 61 12.39 6.20 -0.56
C VAL A 61 13.41 5.08 -0.39
N LEU A 62 13.09 4.06 0.41
CA LEU A 62 13.97 2.91 0.62
C LEU A 62 14.21 2.12 -0.67
N ALA A 63 13.16 1.88 -1.46
CA ALA A 63 13.27 1.18 -2.73
C ALA A 63 14.17 1.94 -3.72
N TYR A 64 14.04 3.27 -3.75
CA TYR A 64 14.92 4.11 -4.57
C TYR A 64 16.38 4.01 -4.14
N GLN A 65 16.66 4.02 -2.84
CA GLN A 65 18.02 3.93 -2.29
C GLN A 65 18.66 2.56 -2.49
N THR A 66 17.89 1.50 -2.32
CA THR A 66 18.39 0.11 -2.30
C THR A 66 18.25 -0.61 -3.64
N GLN A 67 17.49 -0.04 -4.58
CA GLN A 67 17.09 -0.70 -5.82
C GLN A 67 16.36 -2.04 -5.58
N MET A 68 15.78 -2.21 -4.39
CA MET A 68 14.99 -3.38 -4.01
C MET A 68 13.54 -2.97 -3.83
N GLU A 69 12.61 -3.81 -4.29
CA GLU A 69 11.19 -3.54 -4.15
C GLU A 69 10.75 -3.55 -2.67
N VAL A 70 9.94 -2.55 -2.28
CA VAL A 70 9.15 -2.57 -1.05
C VAL A 70 7.67 -2.66 -1.41
N THR A 71 7.06 -3.80 -1.13
CA THR A 71 5.69 -4.09 -1.56
C THR A 71 4.66 -3.34 -0.72
N ALA A 72 3.46 -3.16 -1.28
CA ALA A 72 2.34 -2.58 -0.53
C ALA A 72 1.93 -3.47 0.66
N GLU A 73 2.03 -4.80 0.54
CA GLU A 73 1.79 -5.73 1.64
C GLU A 73 2.79 -5.56 2.78
N GLN A 74 4.07 -5.35 2.48
CA GLN A 74 5.08 -5.03 3.51
C GLN A 74 4.76 -3.72 4.22
N SER A 75 4.35 -2.70 3.46
CA SER A 75 3.96 -1.40 4.02
C SER A 75 2.72 -1.53 4.91
N LEU A 76 1.73 -2.33 4.51
CA LEU A 76 0.51 -2.56 5.30
C LEU A 76 0.79 -3.35 6.58
N ARG A 77 1.65 -4.38 6.50
CA ARG A 77 2.08 -5.12 7.69
C ARG A 77 2.70 -4.18 8.73
N GLU A 78 3.61 -3.32 8.29
CA GLU A 78 4.28 -2.38 9.19
C GLU A 78 3.32 -1.32 9.74
N ALA A 79 2.38 -0.82 8.93
CA ALA A 79 1.34 0.10 9.39
C ALA A 79 0.44 -0.55 10.47
N LEU A 80 -0.04 -1.78 10.23
CA LEU A 80 -0.85 -2.54 11.20
C LEU A 80 -0.08 -2.76 12.53
N ARG A 81 1.21 -3.07 12.44
CA ARG A 81 2.09 -3.21 13.60
C ARG A 81 2.22 -1.89 14.38
N LYS A 82 2.42 -0.76 13.69
CA LYS A 82 2.57 0.58 14.32
C LYS A 82 1.32 1.04 15.05
N ILE A 83 0.14 0.71 14.54
CA ILE A 83 -1.14 1.09 15.17
C ILE A 83 -1.62 0.08 16.22
N GLY A 84 -0.89 -1.02 16.44
CA GLY A 84 -1.28 -2.08 17.38
C GLY A 84 -2.54 -2.84 16.95
N ALA A 85 -2.73 -3.04 15.64
CA ALA A 85 -3.86 -3.81 15.11
C ALA A 85 -3.77 -5.29 15.55
N PRO A 86 -4.90 -6.00 15.66
CA PRO A 86 -4.90 -7.42 16.04
C PRO A 86 -4.28 -8.30 14.94
N ASP A 87 -3.68 -9.43 15.33
CA ASP A 87 -3.08 -10.41 14.40
C ASP A 87 -4.07 -10.90 13.32
N THR A 88 -5.37 -10.89 13.63
CA THR A 88 -6.43 -11.23 12.66
C THR A 88 -6.49 -10.27 11.48
N ALA A 89 -6.02 -9.03 11.61
CA ALA A 89 -5.89 -8.09 10.50
C ALA A 89 -4.70 -8.45 9.59
N GLU A 90 -3.59 -8.96 10.15
CA GLU A 90 -2.43 -9.39 9.36
C GLU A 90 -2.76 -10.59 8.46
N ALA A 91 -3.63 -11.50 8.92
CA ALA A 91 -4.13 -12.60 8.09
C ALA A 91 -4.91 -12.13 6.84
N LEU A 92 -5.27 -10.84 6.75
CA LEU A 92 -6.06 -10.25 5.68
C LEU A 92 -5.28 -9.24 4.83
N LEU A 93 -3.95 -9.23 4.89
CA LEU A 93 -3.10 -8.31 4.10
C LEU A 93 -3.44 -8.30 2.61
N THR A 94 -3.35 -9.46 1.95
CA THR A 94 -3.58 -9.57 0.50
C THR A 94 -4.98 -9.10 0.06
N PRO A 95 -6.10 -9.55 0.68
CA PRO A 95 -7.41 -9.04 0.30
C PRO A 95 -7.59 -7.55 0.60
N ALA A 96 -6.97 -7.01 1.67
CA ALA A 96 -7.03 -5.59 1.97
C ALA A 96 -6.29 -4.74 0.92
N ILE A 97 -5.11 -5.18 0.48
CA ILE A 97 -4.36 -4.50 -0.59
C ILE A 97 -5.13 -4.47 -1.91
N LYS A 98 -5.93 -5.49 -2.22
CA LYS A 98 -6.81 -5.46 -3.40
C LYS A 98 -7.86 -4.36 -3.31
N ILE A 99 -8.35 -4.05 -2.11
CA ILE A 99 -9.30 -2.94 -1.91
C ILE A 99 -8.60 -1.60 -2.13
N TYR A 100 -7.36 -1.45 -1.66
CA TYR A 100 -6.58 -0.24 -1.86
C TYR A 100 -6.38 0.13 -3.34
N PHE A 101 -6.15 -0.86 -4.21
CA PHE A 101 -5.93 -0.66 -5.65
C PHE A 101 -7.20 -0.75 -6.51
N ALA A 102 -8.38 -0.78 -5.90
CA ALA A 102 -9.65 -0.89 -6.62
C ALA A 102 -10.19 0.43 -7.20
N PRO A 103 -10.02 1.59 -6.54
CA PRO A 103 -10.29 2.90 -7.14
C PRO A 103 -9.36 3.16 -8.35
#